data_AF-A0A9P0QLS9-F1
#
_entry.id   AF-A0A9P0QLS9-F1
#
_cell.length_a   1.000
_cell.length_b   1.000
_cell.length_c   1.000
_cell.angle_alpha   90.00
_cell.angle_beta   90.00
_cell.angle_gamma   90.00
#
_symmetry.space_group_name_H-M   'P 1'
#
loop_
_entity.id
_entity.type
_entity.pdbx_description
1 polymer ?
#
loop_
_entity_poly.entity_id
_entity_poly.type
_entity_poly.pdbx_seq_one_letter_code
_entity_poly.pdbx_strand_id
1 'polypeptide(L)'
;MLRFGTRRLFSTGGRLKVQQVPPPTHFSNQPPTHFNNITTSSPISPANHTVNLENQQSPTTSPSTSSSSSKHLRELTILFTIITLSFLTVDNYINRIKLEKLINETTMINIKTLKTQQVNFNAAQKRKNLQIIGERRDNMKKFTKMGLHIAMLRKQLIELGHDPAAIENVLAEYEKNVKVNSSVNNVIDQVLYLSDDSNLKEYYPSIHEYEKAGGK
;
A
#
# COMPACT_ATOMS: atom_id res chain seq x y z
N MET A 1 15.44 -57.41 15.63
CA MET A 1 14.35 -56.88 16.49
C MET A 1 14.74 -55.44 16.81
N LEU A 2 13.98 -54.36 16.59
CA LEU A 2 12.54 -54.14 16.37
C LEU A 2 12.31 -53.08 15.27
N ARG A 3 11.24 -53.28 14.48
CA ARG A 3 10.62 -52.29 13.59
C ARG A 3 9.53 -51.53 14.35
N PHE A 4 9.45 -50.21 14.25
CA PHE A 4 8.25 -49.36 14.37
C PHE A 4 8.62 -47.99 13.76
N GLY A 5 7.85 -47.26 12.96
CA GLY A 5 6.46 -47.34 12.54
C GLY A 5 6.02 -45.91 12.18
N THR A 6 6.06 -45.54 10.89
CA THR A 6 5.57 -44.26 10.37
C THR A 6 4.05 -44.16 10.51
N ARG A 7 3.53 -43.22 11.31
CA ARG A 7 2.12 -42.82 11.28
C ARG A 7 1.95 -41.61 10.36
N ARG A 8 1.37 -41.85 9.18
CA ARG A 8 0.68 -40.82 8.40
C ARG A 8 -0.72 -40.63 9.00
N LEU A 9 -1.03 -39.41 9.43
CA LEU A 9 -2.41 -39.02 9.73
C LEU A 9 -3.02 -38.46 8.45
N PHE A 10 -3.96 -39.20 7.88
CA PHE A 10 -4.89 -38.69 6.88
C PHE A 10 -5.91 -37.80 7.60
N SER A 11 -5.89 -36.50 7.31
CA SER A 11 -6.96 -35.58 7.69
C SER A 11 -7.92 -35.46 6.51
N THR A 12 -9.13 -35.94 6.72
CA THR A 12 -10.28 -35.91 5.82
C THR A 12 -10.74 -34.49 5.54
N GLY A 13 -11.16 -34.25 4.30
CA GLY A 13 -11.59 -32.95 3.80
C GLY A 13 -12.78 -32.35 4.56
N GLY A 14 -12.55 -31.15 5.10
CA GLY A 14 -13.58 -30.23 5.58
C GLY A 14 -13.46 -28.92 4.81
N ARG A 15 -14.41 -28.68 3.91
CA ARG A 15 -14.51 -27.46 3.08
C ARG A 15 -14.98 -26.31 3.97
N LEU A 16 -14.07 -25.55 4.56
CA LEU A 16 -14.40 -24.33 5.30
C LEU A 16 -14.85 -23.25 4.31
N LYS A 17 -16.16 -22.93 4.32
CA LYS A 17 -16.69 -21.73 3.67
C LYS A 17 -16.06 -20.50 4.33
N VAL A 18 -15.22 -19.78 3.57
CA VAL A 18 -14.70 -18.47 3.97
C VAL A 18 -15.86 -17.47 3.89
N GLN A 19 -16.36 -17.05 5.06
CA GLN A 19 -17.31 -15.94 5.17
C GLN A 19 -16.58 -14.65 4.75
N GLN A 20 -16.84 -14.17 3.53
CA GLN A 20 -16.42 -12.83 3.09
C GLN A 20 -17.17 -11.78 3.91
N VAL A 21 -16.46 -11.08 4.79
CA VAL A 21 -16.92 -9.82 5.37
C VAL A 21 -16.58 -8.71 4.37
N PRO A 22 -17.53 -7.90 3.90
CA PRO A 22 -17.22 -6.80 2.98
C PRO A 22 -16.33 -5.76 3.67
N PRO A 23 -15.36 -5.16 2.93
CA PRO A 23 -14.48 -4.15 3.51
C PRO A 23 -15.25 -2.88 3.88
N PRO A 24 -14.90 -2.19 4.98
CA PRO A 24 -15.59 -0.99 5.43
C PRO A 24 -15.47 0.15 4.41
N THR A 25 -16.64 0.65 4.00
CA THR A 25 -16.86 1.72 3.02
C THR A 25 -16.57 3.09 3.64
N HIS A 26 -15.30 3.52 3.70
CA HIS A 26 -14.95 4.89 4.12
C HIS A 26 -14.12 5.69 3.11
N PHE A 27 -13.93 5.18 1.89
CA PHE A 27 -13.26 5.93 0.82
C PHE A 27 -14.26 6.37 -0.24
N SER A 28 -15.11 7.34 0.12
CA SER A 28 -15.71 8.21 -0.89
C SER A 28 -14.68 9.28 -1.23
N ASN A 29 -13.81 8.97 -2.19
CA ASN A 29 -12.83 9.91 -2.71
C ASN A 29 -13.54 10.97 -3.56
N GLN A 30 -13.61 12.21 -3.07
CA GLN A 30 -13.57 13.37 -3.97
C GLN A 30 -12.09 13.71 -4.21
N PRO A 31 -11.66 13.90 -5.46
CA PRO A 31 -10.27 14.25 -5.75
C PRO A 31 -9.98 15.70 -5.34
N PRO A 32 -8.86 16.00 -4.66
CA PRO A 32 -8.48 17.37 -4.34
C PRO A 32 -7.97 18.07 -5.60
N THR A 33 -8.50 19.26 -5.85
CA THR A 33 -8.02 20.17 -6.89
C THR A 33 -6.66 20.75 -6.49
N HIS A 34 -5.66 20.53 -7.33
CA HIS A 34 -4.37 21.20 -7.26
C HIS A 34 -4.50 22.67 -7.66
N PHE A 35 -3.92 23.58 -6.89
CA PHE A 35 -3.27 24.78 -7.43
C PHE A 35 -2.02 25.15 -6.60
N ASN A 36 -0.86 24.89 -7.23
CA ASN A 36 0.38 25.67 -7.20
C ASN A 36 0.06 27.18 -7.22
N ASN A 37 0.84 28.16 -6.75
CA ASN A 37 2.27 28.35 -6.49
C ASN A 37 2.35 29.79 -5.87
N ILE A 38 3.21 30.13 -4.90
CA ILE A 38 4.45 30.92 -5.11
C ILE A 38 5.05 31.21 -3.72
N THR A 39 6.26 30.68 -3.51
CA THR A 39 7.48 31.31 -2.99
C THR A 39 7.37 32.58 -2.12
N THR A 40 7.77 32.49 -0.84
CA THR A 40 8.84 33.34 -0.28
C THR A 40 9.42 32.75 1.01
N SER A 41 10.74 32.74 1.06
CA SER A 41 11.64 32.38 2.16
C SER A 41 11.43 33.22 3.44
N SER A 42 11.47 32.59 4.62
CA SER A 42 12.25 33.01 5.82
C SER A 42 11.99 32.10 7.05
N PRO A 43 12.95 31.95 7.99
CA PRO A 43 12.96 30.93 9.03
C PRO A 43 12.34 31.37 10.38
N ILE A 44 11.91 30.35 11.14
CA ILE A 44 11.78 30.21 12.61
C ILE A 44 11.71 31.52 13.44
N SER A 45 10.57 31.74 14.11
CA SER A 45 10.48 32.40 15.42
C SER A 45 9.23 31.93 16.19
N PRO A 46 9.30 31.79 17.53
CA PRO A 46 8.19 31.32 18.36
C PRO A 46 7.09 32.40 18.43
N ALA A 47 5.83 31.98 18.28
CA ALA A 47 4.68 32.87 18.42
C ALA A 47 4.57 33.36 19.87
N ASN A 48 4.95 34.62 20.07
CA ASN A 48 4.68 35.38 21.28
C ASN A 48 3.17 35.54 21.48
N HIS A 49 2.78 35.41 22.74
CA HIS A 49 1.51 35.87 23.28
C HIS A 49 1.16 37.29 22.81
N THR A 50 -0.06 37.48 22.31
CA THR A 50 -0.76 38.77 22.41
C THR A 50 -2.25 38.47 22.53
N VAL A 51 -2.69 38.24 23.77
CA VAL A 51 -4.12 38.32 24.11
C VAL A 51 -4.45 39.80 24.14
N ASN A 52 -5.40 40.20 23.31
CA ASN A 52 -5.94 41.55 23.23
C ASN A 52 -6.58 41.88 24.58
N LEU A 53 -5.93 42.73 25.37
CA LEU A 53 -6.49 43.32 26.58
C LEU A 53 -7.30 44.55 26.14
N GLU A 54 -8.58 44.36 25.84
CA GLU A 54 -9.49 45.48 25.73
C GLU A 54 -9.89 45.92 27.13
N ASN A 55 -9.32 47.06 27.49
CA ASN A 55 -9.58 47.84 28.68
C ASN A 55 -11.01 48.41 28.61
N GLN A 56 -11.95 47.82 29.35
CA GLN A 56 -13.22 48.47 29.61
C GLN A 56 -13.57 48.39 31.11
N GLN A 57 -13.18 49.48 31.78
CA GLN A 57 -13.84 50.12 32.91
C GLN A 57 -14.77 49.24 33.76
N SER A 58 -14.25 48.94 34.95
CA SER A 58 -15.04 48.82 36.17
C SER A 58 -16.10 49.92 36.29
N PRO A 59 -17.35 49.53 36.61
CA PRO A 59 -18.01 50.07 37.78
C PRO A 59 -17.86 49.07 38.90
N THR A 60 -17.11 49.48 39.92
CA THR A 60 -17.18 48.96 41.27
C THR A 60 -18.62 49.11 41.75
N THR A 61 -19.48 48.14 41.48
CA THR A 61 -20.74 48.00 42.20
C THR A 61 -20.41 47.35 43.53
N SER A 62 -19.94 48.19 44.45
CA SER A 62 -19.99 47.89 45.88
C SER A 62 -21.43 47.49 46.24
N PRO A 63 -21.68 46.29 46.80
CA PRO A 63 -22.94 46.07 47.48
C PRO A 63 -22.87 46.86 48.79
N SER A 64 -23.43 48.06 48.78
CA SER A 64 -23.86 48.73 49.99
C SER A 64 -25.05 47.96 50.58
N THR A 65 -24.77 47.03 51.48
CA THR A 65 -25.80 46.55 52.42
C THR A 65 -25.25 46.67 53.83
N SER A 66 -25.63 47.77 54.47
CA SER A 66 -25.63 47.92 55.91
C SER A 66 -26.53 46.85 56.52
N SER A 67 -25.97 45.70 56.90
CA SER A 67 -26.58 44.81 57.88
C SER A 67 -25.48 44.14 58.70
N SER A 68 -25.40 44.50 59.97
CA SER A 68 -24.38 44.01 60.90
C SER A 68 -24.45 42.50 61.17
N SER A 69 -25.42 41.77 60.60
CA SER A 69 -25.55 40.30 60.71
C SER A 69 -25.15 39.52 59.45
N SER A 70 -24.84 40.18 58.31
CA SER A 70 -24.50 39.49 57.05
C SER A 70 -23.01 39.22 56.82
N LYS A 71 -22.13 39.73 57.71
CA LYS A 71 -20.66 39.54 57.62
C LYS A 71 -20.26 38.06 57.66
N HIS A 72 -20.87 37.29 58.56
CA HIS A 72 -20.62 35.85 58.67
C HIS A 72 -21.16 35.06 57.46
N LEU A 73 -22.31 35.42 56.90
CA LEU A 73 -22.85 34.77 55.71
C LEU A 73 -21.99 35.08 54.46
N ARG A 74 -21.44 36.29 54.38
CA ARG A 74 -20.50 36.68 53.33
C ARG A 74 -19.17 35.91 53.46
N GLU A 75 -18.62 35.79 54.66
CA GLU A 75 -17.43 34.97 54.93
C GLU A 75 -17.65 33.50 54.59
N LEU A 76 -18.81 32.94 54.93
CA LEU A 76 -19.20 31.57 54.56
C LEU A 76 -19.34 31.40 53.05
N THR A 77 -19.87 32.39 52.34
CA THR A 77 -19.98 32.37 50.87
C THR A 77 -18.59 32.41 50.23
N ILE A 78 -17.68 33.23 50.77
CA ILE A 78 -16.28 33.29 50.30
C ILE A 78 -15.57 31.95 50.56
N LEU A 79 -15.78 31.33 51.71
CA LEU A 79 -15.22 30.01 52.00
C LEU A 79 -15.80 28.95 51.06
N PHE A 80 -17.10 29.00 50.78
CA PHE A 80 -17.75 28.10 49.84
C PHE A 80 -17.25 28.30 48.40
N THR A 81 -17.01 29.54 47.96
CA THR A 81 -16.47 29.80 46.62
C THR A 81 -15.02 29.34 46.49
N ILE A 82 -14.19 29.53 47.52
CA ILE A 82 -12.81 29.02 47.54
C ILE A 82 -12.80 27.50 47.49
N ILE A 83 -13.64 26.81 48.28
CA ILE A 83 -13.76 25.35 48.26
C ILE A 83 -14.24 24.87 46.88
N THR A 84 -15.29 25.48 46.34
CA THR A 84 -15.84 25.13 45.02
C THR A 84 -14.78 25.33 43.93
N LEU A 85 -14.05 26.45 43.95
CA LEU A 85 -13.01 26.75 42.97
C LEU A 85 -11.80 25.81 43.12
N SER A 86 -11.42 25.47 44.34
CA SER A 86 -10.36 24.51 44.62
C SER A 86 -10.74 23.12 44.09
N PHE A 87 -11.98 22.68 44.31
CA PHE A 87 -12.48 21.41 43.81
C PHE A 87 -12.54 21.39 42.26
N LEU A 88 -13.04 22.47 41.65
CA LEU A 88 -13.07 22.64 40.20
C LEU A 88 -11.67 22.60 39.59
N THR A 89 -10.69 23.21 40.25
CA THR A 89 -9.29 23.22 39.78
C THR A 89 -8.68 21.82 39.84
N VAL A 90 -8.91 21.09 40.94
CA VAL A 90 -8.42 19.71 41.09
C VAL A 90 -9.05 18.78 40.04
N ASP A 91 -10.36 18.89 39.81
CA ASP A 91 -11.05 18.07 38.81
C ASP A 91 -10.57 18.39 37.38
N ASN A 92 -10.40 19.68 37.04
CA ASN A 92 -9.83 20.08 35.76
C ASN A 92 -8.41 19.54 35.55
N TYR A 93 -7.58 19.53 36.60
CA TYR A 93 -6.22 18.98 36.52
C TYR A 93 -6.23 17.48 36.26
N ILE A 94 -7.07 16.72 36.99
CA ILE A 94 -7.20 15.27 36.80
C ILE A 94 -7.72 14.95 35.39
N ASN A 95 -8.73 15.70 34.92
CA ASN A 95 -9.29 15.51 33.59
C ASN A 95 -8.29 15.85 32.49
N ARG A 96 -7.48 16.90 32.68
CA ARG A 96 -6.38 17.25 31.78
C ARG A 96 -5.36 16.12 31.67
N ILE A 97 -4.92 15.54 32.79
CA ILE A 97 -3.97 14.41 32.77
C ILE A 97 -4.53 13.21 32.00
N LYS A 98 -5.81 12.87 32.22
CA LYS A 98 -6.47 11.77 31.51
C LYS A 98 -6.50 12.02 30.01
N LEU A 99 -6.81 13.26 29.59
CA LEU A 99 -6.84 13.66 28.19
C LEU A 99 -5.44 13.62 27.57
N GLU A 100 -4.42 14.13 28.24
CA GLU A 100 -3.03 14.08 27.77
C GLU A 100 -2.56 12.64 27.59
N LYS A 101 -2.90 11.74 28.52
CA LYS A 101 -2.61 10.32 28.39
C LYS A 101 -3.30 9.71 27.17
N LEU A 102 -4.58 9.98 26.96
CA LEU A 102 -5.34 9.47 25.81
C LEU A 102 -4.78 9.97 24.48
N ILE A 103 -4.39 11.25 24.42
CA ILE A 103 -3.74 11.85 23.25
C ILE A 103 -2.38 11.17 22.98
N ASN A 104 -1.57 10.96 24.01
CA ASN A 104 -0.29 10.28 23.88
C ASN A 104 -0.43 8.83 23.41
N GLU A 105 -1.43 8.10 23.93
CA GLU A 105 -1.72 6.73 23.48
C GLU A 105 -2.16 6.72 22.01
N THR A 106 -3.06 7.63 21.63
CA THR A 106 -3.58 7.72 20.25
C THR A 106 -2.48 8.10 19.26
N THR A 107 -1.65 9.09 19.60
CA THR A 107 -0.52 9.53 18.75
C THR A 107 0.50 8.41 18.61
N MET A 108 0.82 7.70 19.68
CA MET A 108 1.70 6.53 19.63
C MET A 108 1.15 5.43 18.70
N ILE A 109 -0.16 5.14 18.78
CA ILE A 109 -0.80 4.14 17.90
C ILE A 109 -0.72 4.59 16.44
N ASN A 110 -0.99 5.86 16.16
CA ASN A 110 -0.91 6.40 14.80
C ASN A 110 0.52 6.28 14.25
N ILE A 111 1.53 6.72 15.00
CA ILE A 111 2.95 6.61 14.61
C ILE A 111 3.33 5.15 14.36
N LYS A 112 2.93 4.22 15.23
CA LYS A 112 3.18 2.78 15.04
C LYS A 112 2.52 2.24 13.78
N THR A 113 1.29 2.67 13.49
CA THR A 113 0.55 2.28 12.29
C THR A 113 1.25 2.80 11.04
N LEU A 114 1.62 4.07 11.00
CA LEU A 114 2.38 4.67 9.90
C LEU A 114 3.70 3.94 9.66
N LYS A 115 4.45 3.63 10.73
CA LYS A 115 5.70 2.88 10.63
C LYS A 115 5.49 1.48 10.05
N THR A 116 4.41 0.79 10.47
CA THR A 116 4.07 -0.53 9.96
C THR A 116 3.70 -0.48 8.48
N GLN A 117 2.92 0.52 8.07
CA GLN A 117 2.57 0.76 6.67
C GLN A 117 3.82 1.04 5.82
N GLN A 118 4.75 1.85 6.33
CA GLN A 118 6.01 2.13 5.64
C GLN A 118 6.86 0.87 5.45
N VAL A 119 6.97 0.02 6.48
CA VAL A 119 7.68 -1.26 6.39
C VAL A 119 7.02 -2.19 5.37
N ASN A 120 5.69 -2.29 5.39
CA ASN A 120 4.94 -3.12 4.45
C ASN A 120 5.09 -2.63 3.01
N PHE A 121 5.06 -1.32 2.79
CA PHE A 121 5.29 -0.72 1.47
C PHE A 121 6.68 -1.04 0.94
N ASN A 122 7.71 -0.86 1.77
CA ASN A 122 9.09 -1.21 1.40
C ASN A 122 9.26 -2.71 1.12
N ALA A 123 8.61 -3.58 1.90
CA ALA A 123 8.62 -5.02 1.67
C ALA A 123 7.91 -5.40 0.36
N ALA A 124 6.76 -4.78 0.06
CA ALA A 124 6.03 -4.98 -1.19
C ALA A 124 6.87 -4.56 -2.40
N GLN A 125 7.54 -3.40 -2.32
CA GLN A 125 8.42 -2.93 -3.39
C GLN A 125 9.60 -3.87 -3.63
N LYS A 126 10.22 -4.38 -2.56
CA LYS A 126 11.29 -5.39 -2.67
C LYS A 126 10.79 -6.68 -3.32
N ARG A 127 9.61 -7.17 -2.94
CA ARG A 127 9.00 -8.37 -3.56
C ARG A 127 8.76 -8.19 -5.04
N LYS A 128 8.19 -7.05 -5.44
CA LYS A 128 7.99 -6.70 -6.86
C LYS A 128 9.31 -6.69 -7.63
N ASN A 129 10.35 -6.07 -7.08
CA ASN A 129 11.66 -6.01 -7.73
C ASN A 129 12.29 -7.41 -7.88
N LEU A 130 12.20 -8.26 -6.85
CA LEU A 130 12.68 -9.64 -6.92
C LEU A 130 11.92 -10.47 -7.96
N GLN A 131 10.60 -10.29 -8.04
CA GLN A 131 9.76 -10.93 -9.05
C GLN A 131 10.21 -10.53 -10.46
N ILE A 132 10.38 -9.23 -10.72
CA ILE A 132 10.82 -8.71 -12.04
C ILE A 132 12.20 -9.28 -12.41
N ILE A 133 13.13 -9.38 -11.45
CA ILE A 133 14.44 -9.99 -11.70
C ILE A 133 14.30 -11.48 -12.03
N GLY A 134 13.42 -12.19 -11.33
CA GLY A 134 13.11 -13.60 -11.62
C GLY A 134 12.57 -13.79 -13.04
N GLU A 135 11.56 -13.00 -13.41
CA GLU A 135 10.95 -13.00 -14.75
C GLU A 135 12.00 -12.71 -15.84
N ARG A 136 12.85 -11.69 -15.63
CA ARG A 136 13.95 -11.36 -16.57
C ARG A 136 14.94 -12.51 -16.72
N ARG A 137 15.32 -13.17 -15.62
CA ARG A 137 16.24 -14.31 -15.66
C ARG A 137 15.63 -15.48 -16.42
N ASP A 138 14.36 -15.77 -16.18
CA ASP A 138 13.68 -16.90 -16.82
C ASP A 138 13.43 -16.62 -18.32
N ASN A 139 13.14 -15.37 -18.69
CA ASN A 139 13.11 -14.95 -20.10
C ASN A 139 14.49 -15.05 -20.77
N MET A 140 15.57 -14.65 -20.08
CA MET A 140 16.93 -14.81 -20.60
C MET A 140 17.24 -16.29 -20.89
N LYS A 141 16.89 -17.20 -19.98
CA LYS A 141 17.07 -18.66 -20.22
C LYS A 141 16.30 -19.14 -21.45
N LYS A 142 15.06 -18.69 -21.64
CA LYS A 142 14.26 -19.02 -22.83
C LYS A 142 14.94 -18.51 -24.11
N PHE A 143 15.42 -17.26 -24.11
CA PHE A 143 16.14 -16.70 -25.25
C PHE A 143 17.47 -17.40 -25.53
N THR A 144 18.23 -17.77 -24.50
CA THR A 144 19.46 -18.55 -24.65
C THR A 144 19.17 -19.92 -25.27
N LYS A 145 18.14 -20.63 -24.78
CA LYS A 145 17.73 -21.93 -25.35
C LYS A 145 17.29 -21.79 -26.80
N MET A 146 16.48 -20.78 -27.10
CA MET A 146 16.00 -20.50 -28.46
C MET A 146 17.18 -20.18 -29.39
N GLY A 147 18.09 -19.29 -28.97
CA GLY A 147 19.29 -18.96 -29.74
C GLY A 147 20.18 -20.17 -30.01
N LEU A 148 20.34 -21.05 -29.02
CA LEU A 148 21.08 -22.31 -29.19
C LEU A 148 20.38 -23.24 -30.19
N HIS A 149 19.06 -23.40 -30.10
CA HIS A 149 18.29 -24.20 -31.05
C HIS A 149 18.41 -23.65 -32.48
N ILE A 150 18.33 -22.33 -32.65
CA ILE A 150 18.49 -21.68 -33.96
C ILE A 150 19.90 -21.92 -34.51
N ALA A 151 20.94 -21.81 -33.68
CA ALA A 151 22.31 -22.10 -34.10
C ALA A 151 22.49 -23.57 -34.51
N MET A 152 21.88 -24.50 -33.77
CA MET A 152 21.89 -25.92 -34.09
C MET A 152 21.18 -26.21 -35.42
N LEU A 153 20.00 -25.62 -35.65
CA LEU A 153 19.26 -25.76 -36.91
C LEU A 153 20.06 -25.21 -38.10
N ARG A 154 20.71 -24.05 -37.94
CA ARG A 154 21.61 -23.50 -38.97
C ARG A 154 22.75 -24.45 -39.30
N LYS A 155 23.36 -25.06 -38.28
CA LYS A 155 24.41 -26.08 -38.48
C LYS A 155 23.88 -27.29 -39.25
N GLN A 156 22.70 -27.80 -38.88
CA GLN A 156 22.09 -28.95 -39.55
C GLN A 156 21.74 -28.66 -41.02
N LEU A 157 21.25 -27.46 -41.34
CA LEU A 157 20.98 -27.05 -42.72
C LEU A 157 22.25 -27.04 -43.56
N ILE A 158 23.35 -26.50 -43.02
CA ILE A 158 24.66 -26.49 -43.67
C ILE A 158 25.15 -27.92 -43.89
N GLU A 159 25.02 -28.80 -42.89
CA GLU A 159 25.39 -30.22 -43.01
C GLU A 159 24.55 -30.97 -44.07
N LEU A 160 23.32 -30.54 -44.33
CA LEU A 160 22.43 -31.08 -45.37
C LEU A 160 22.62 -30.43 -46.75
N GLY A 161 23.55 -29.48 -46.89
CA GLY A 161 23.84 -28.79 -48.16
C GLY A 161 22.86 -27.65 -48.50
N HIS A 162 22.07 -27.19 -47.54
CA HIS A 162 21.20 -26.03 -47.70
C HIS A 162 21.80 -24.80 -47.00
N ASP A 163 21.88 -23.68 -47.72
CA ASP A 163 22.34 -22.43 -47.13
C ASP A 163 21.26 -21.82 -46.20
N PRO A 164 21.61 -21.46 -44.95
CA PRO A 164 20.67 -20.86 -44.03
C PRO A 164 20.23 -19.48 -44.52
N ALA A 165 18.93 -19.20 -44.43
CA ALA A 165 18.36 -17.92 -44.85
C ALA A 165 18.99 -16.72 -44.11
N ALA A 166 19.22 -15.64 -44.85
CA ALA A 166 19.70 -14.38 -44.30
C ALA A 166 18.72 -13.81 -43.26
N ILE A 167 19.25 -13.18 -42.21
CA ILE A 167 18.46 -12.67 -41.08
C ILE A 167 17.41 -11.66 -41.55
N GLU A 168 17.75 -10.83 -42.53
CA GLU A 168 16.89 -9.79 -43.09
C GLU A 168 15.65 -10.37 -43.80
N ASN A 169 15.84 -11.44 -44.57
CA ASN A 169 14.74 -12.11 -45.26
C ASN A 169 13.77 -12.76 -44.27
N VAL A 170 14.31 -13.40 -43.21
CA VAL A 170 13.50 -14.02 -42.16
C VAL A 170 12.73 -12.96 -41.36
N LEU A 171 13.33 -11.79 -41.11
CA LEU A 171 12.67 -10.70 -40.41
C LEU A 171 11.50 -10.14 -41.24
N ALA A 172 11.69 -9.96 -42.55
CA ALA A 172 10.64 -9.49 -43.45
C ALA A 172 9.47 -10.47 -43.54
N GLU A 173 9.74 -11.79 -43.59
CA GLU A 173 8.68 -12.80 -43.55
C GLU A 173 7.99 -12.88 -42.18
N TYR A 174 8.73 -12.67 -41.10
CA TYR A 174 8.17 -12.62 -39.75
C TYR A 174 7.20 -11.45 -39.60
N GLU A 175 7.60 -10.23 -39.96
CA GLU A 175 6.74 -9.05 -39.88
C GLU A 175 5.49 -9.17 -40.76
N LYS A 176 5.61 -9.84 -41.91
CA LYS A 176 4.47 -10.11 -42.79
C LYS A 176 3.47 -11.09 -42.20
N ASN A 177 3.95 -12.16 -41.57
CA ASN A 177 3.10 -13.29 -41.16
C ASN A 177 2.66 -13.23 -39.69
N VAL A 178 3.37 -12.48 -38.86
CA VAL A 178 3.19 -12.47 -37.41
C VAL A 178 2.63 -11.13 -36.95
N LYS A 179 1.48 -11.16 -36.25
CA LYS A 179 0.84 -9.99 -35.67
C LYS A 179 0.92 -10.04 -34.15
N VAL A 180 1.35 -8.93 -33.55
CA VAL A 180 1.42 -8.76 -32.09
C VAL A 180 0.15 -8.05 -31.61
N ASN A 181 -0.64 -8.67 -30.74
CA ASN A 181 -1.72 -7.97 -30.04
C ASN A 181 -1.20 -7.46 -28.70
N SER A 182 -0.83 -6.18 -28.66
CA SER A 182 -0.53 -5.47 -27.42
C SER A 182 -1.84 -4.99 -26.79
N SER A 183 -2.59 -5.89 -26.16
CA SER A 183 -3.71 -5.45 -25.32
C SER A 183 -3.15 -4.65 -24.15
N VAL A 184 -3.64 -3.41 -24.01
CA VAL A 184 -3.13 -2.35 -23.11
C VAL A 184 -3.09 -2.78 -21.62
N ASN A 185 -3.74 -3.89 -21.27
CA ASN A 185 -3.82 -4.42 -19.90
C ASN A 185 -2.78 -5.49 -19.56
N ASN A 186 -1.91 -5.94 -20.48
CA ASN A 186 -0.92 -6.96 -20.17
C ASN A 186 0.44 -6.70 -20.83
N VAL A 187 1.23 -5.79 -20.23
CA VAL A 187 2.62 -5.51 -20.65
C VAL A 187 3.52 -6.78 -20.58
N ILE A 188 3.08 -7.82 -19.87
CA ILE A 188 3.85 -9.03 -19.60
C ILE A 188 3.47 -10.20 -20.52
N ASP A 189 2.27 -10.20 -21.10
CA ASP A 189 1.71 -11.35 -21.84
C ASP A 189 1.33 -10.92 -23.25
N GLN A 190 2.35 -10.67 -24.07
CA GLN A 190 2.17 -10.43 -25.50
C GLN A 190 1.90 -11.79 -26.16
N VAL A 191 0.64 -12.04 -26.51
CA VAL A 191 0.29 -13.24 -27.28
C VAL A 191 0.56 -12.94 -28.76
N LEU A 192 1.50 -13.69 -29.31
CA LEU A 192 1.89 -13.64 -30.70
C LEU A 192 0.91 -14.49 -31.51
N TYR A 193 0.22 -13.90 -32.49
CA TYR A 193 -0.69 -14.65 -33.36
C TYR A 193 -0.12 -14.69 -34.78
N LEU A 194 -0.14 -15.86 -35.40
CA LEU A 194 0.09 -16.00 -36.84
C LEU A 194 -1.16 -15.53 -37.58
N SER A 195 -0.99 -14.85 -38.71
CA SER A 195 -2.10 -14.51 -39.60
C SER A 195 -2.74 -15.79 -40.15
N ASP A 196 -4.06 -15.83 -40.25
CA ASP A 196 -4.79 -17.04 -40.68
C ASP A 196 -4.44 -17.52 -42.08
N ASP A 197 -3.89 -16.64 -42.92
CA ASP A 197 -3.41 -16.95 -44.28
C ASP A 197 -1.97 -17.50 -44.32
N SER A 198 -1.33 -17.69 -43.16
CA SER A 198 0.07 -18.13 -43.10
C SER A 198 0.19 -19.66 -43.18
N ASN A 199 0.92 -20.14 -44.18
CA ASN A 199 1.32 -21.56 -44.31
C ASN A 199 2.16 -22.07 -43.11
N LEU A 200 2.63 -21.18 -42.23
CA LEU A 200 3.40 -21.55 -41.04
C LEU A 200 2.53 -22.09 -39.89
N LYS A 201 1.19 -21.95 -39.97
CA LYS A 201 0.25 -22.42 -38.95
C LYS A 201 0.31 -23.94 -38.73
N GLU A 202 0.64 -24.70 -39.77
CA GLU A 202 0.78 -26.17 -39.69
C GLU A 202 2.04 -26.60 -38.91
N TYR A 203 3.11 -25.81 -38.96
CA TYR A 203 4.37 -26.07 -38.27
C TYR A 203 4.43 -25.45 -36.87
N TYR A 204 3.41 -24.69 -36.48
CA TYR A 204 3.32 -24.08 -35.17
C TYR A 204 2.74 -25.08 -34.15
N PRO A 205 3.51 -25.51 -33.15
CA PRO A 205 3.02 -26.49 -32.18
C PRO A 205 1.91 -25.89 -31.33
N SER A 206 0.78 -26.61 -31.23
CA SER A 206 -0.36 -26.16 -30.43
C SER A 206 -0.01 -26.18 -28.95
N ILE A 207 -0.28 -25.10 -28.24
CA ILE A 207 0.00 -24.96 -26.79
C ILE A 207 -0.67 -26.10 -25.99
N HIS A 208 -1.83 -26.58 -26.45
CA HIS A 208 -2.57 -27.67 -25.81
C HIS A 208 -1.92 -29.06 -25.95
N GLU A 209 -0.97 -29.23 -26.87
CA GLU A 209 -0.29 -30.50 -27.10
C GLU A 209 0.74 -30.80 -26.02
N TYR A 210 1.40 -29.76 -25.48
CA TYR A 210 2.37 -29.90 -24.39
C TYR A 210 1.71 -30.12 -23.02
N GLU A 211 0.49 -29.62 -22.81
CA GLU A 211 -0.23 -29.81 -21.53
C GLU A 211 -0.66 -31.28 -21.35
N LYS A 212 -0.97 -31.97 -22.46
CA LYS A 212 -1.34 -33.39 -22.46
C LYS A 212 -0.15 -34.31 -22.15
N ALA A 213 1.08 -33.88 -22.44
CA ALA A 213 2.29 -34.68 -22.23
C ALA A 213 2.91 -34.51 -20.82
N GLY A 214 2.57 -33.44 -20.09
CA GLY A 214 3.05 -33.17 -18.73
C GLY A 214 2.20 -33.75 -17.59
N GLY A 215 1.13 -34.47 -17.93
CA GLY A 215 0.17 -35.06 -16.98
C GLY A 215 0.45 -36.52 -16.60
N LYS A 216 1.71 -36.89 -16.35
CA LYS A 216 2.10 -38.17 -15.74
C LYS A 216 3.12 -37.95 -14.63
#